data_AF-A0A9P4GKR5-F1
#
_entry.id   AF-A0A9P4GKR5-F1
#
_cell.length_a   1.000
_cell.length_b   1.000
_cell.length_c   1.000
_cell.angle_alpha   90.00
_cell.angle_beta   90.00
_cell.angle_gamma   90.00
#
_symmetry.space_group_name_H-M   'P 1'
#
loop_
_entity.id
_entity.type
_entity.pdbx_description
1 polymer ?
#
loop_
_entity_poly.entity_id
_entity_poly.type
_entity_poly.pdbx_seq_one_letter_code
_entity_poly.pdbx_strand_id
1 'polypeptide(L)'
;MCTGYSAPREILLDTTFWEVLPSHYERIKARWNKIARLYKEAKSDLLTTDRDGATNSLKAELEMLENDLVEYRNITRGMDITDVAEIYVTAGKSLYRALQIAKGDFANLEASLKVIEERIAGVRADIVSSPCPCDHVTENLEHILTELDLQVDRVLASLILLRSMDQKYANIADEIEKCEYAGVIRFQVSVLEMDLGVIKLDAELVTDKGISEWVQGTTSGAVKEKREELVMRLSAKLDNLQDRLVETKKKERWL
;
A
#
# COMPACT_ATOMS: atom_id res chain seq x y z
N MET A 1 32.56 -0.24 -38.84
CA MET A 1 31.84 -1.43 -38.35
C MET A 1 32.57 -1.91 -37.11
N CYS A 2 32.01 -1.68 -35.92
CA CYS A 2 32.54 -2.22 -34.66
C CYS A 2 31.44 -3.10 -34.08
N THR A 3 31.58 -4.42 -34.18
CA THR A 3 30.71 -5.38 -33.51
C THR A 3 31.35 -5.86 -32.21
N GLY A 4 30.55 -5.87 -31.14
CA GLY A 4 30.64 -6.78 -29.98
C GLY A 4 31.78 -6.46 -29.03
N TYR A 5 31.54 -6.03 -27.80
CA TYR A 5 30.81 -6.73 -26.75
C TYR A 5 30.20 -5.67 -25.82
N SER A 6 28.88 -5.72 -25.56
CA SER A 6 28.32 -5.02 -24.40
C SER A 6 28.96 -5.64 -23.16
N ALA A 7 29.51 -4.82 -22.28
CA ALA A 7 30.22 -5.32 -21.11
C ALA A 7 29.26 -6.21 -20.31
N PRO A 8 29.70 -7.34 -19.72
CA PRO A 8 28.83 -8.22 -18.94
C PRO A 8 28.00 -7.50 -17.88
N ARG A 9 28.49 -6.35 -17.38
CA ARG A 9 27.80 -5.48 -16.42
C ARG A 9 26.59 -4.73 -17.02
N GLU A 10 26.66 -4.24 -18.26
CA GLU A 10 25.54 -3.56 -18.92
C GLU A 10 24.36 -4.52 -19.13
N ILE A 11 24.62 -5.74 -19.61
CA ILE A 11 23.58 -6.76 -19.84
C ILE A 11 22.94 -7.18 -18.51
N LEU A 12 23.74 -7.37 -17.46
CA LEU A 12 23.25 -7.69 -16.12
C LEU A 12 22.39 -6.58 -15.53
N LEU A 13 22.79 -5.31 -15.72
CA LEU A 13 22.00 -4.17 -15.25
C LEU A 13 20.69 -4.03 -16.03
N ASP A 14 20.73 -4.19 -17.34
CA ASP A 14 19.57 -4.05 -18.23
C ASP A 14 18.50 -5.10 -17.92
N THR A 15 18.87 -6.38 -17.87
CA THR A 15 17.94 -7.47 -17.51
C THR A 15 17.43 -7.34 -16.08
N THR A 16 18.31 -7.02 -15.12
CA THR A 16 17.89 -6.97 -13.71
C THR A 16 16.97 -5.77 -13.44
N PHE A 17 17.29 -4.60 -14.01
CA PHE A 17 16.56 -3.36 -13.76
C PHE A 17 15.23 -3.28 -14.53
N TRP A 18 15.20 -3.75 -15.78
CA TRP A 18 14.00 -3.61 -16.63
C TRP A 18 13.09 -4.83 -16.65
N GLU A 19 13.60 -6.03 -16.34
CA GLU A 19 12.81 -7.26 -16.40
C GLU A 19 12.62 -7.89 -15.02
N VAL A 20 13.72 -8.13 -14.29
CA VAL A 20 13.66 -8.89 -13.03
C VAL A 20 12.99 -8.08 -11.93
N LEU A 21 13.45 -6.86 -11.63
CA LEU A 21 12.85 -6.04 -10.57
C LEU A 21 11.34 -5.77 -10.79
N PRO A 22 10.88 -5.32 -11.98
CA PRO A 22 9.46 -5.12 -12.21
C PRO A 22 8.65 -6.41 -12.07
N SER A 23 9.18 -7.55 -12.54
CA SER A 23 8.51 -8.86 -12.40
C SER A 23 8.32 -9.26 -10.92
N HIS A 24 9.35 -9.09 -10.08
CA HIS A 24 9.22 -9.36 -8.66
C HIS A 24 8.28 -8.37 -7.96
N TYR A 25 8.29 -7.09 -8.36
CA TYR A 25 7.36 -6.09 -7.83
C TYR A 25 5.90 -6.45 -8.14
N GLU A 26 5.60 -6.83 -9.39
CA GLU A 26 4.26 -7.28 -9.78
C GLU A 26 3.84 -8.56 -9.04
N ARG A 27 4.79 -9.47 -8.76
CA ARG A 27 4.53 -10.66 -7.94
C ARG A 27 4.16 -10.30 -6.50
N ILE A 28 4.90 -9.38 -5.87
CA ILE A 28 4.61 -8.84 -4.53
C ILE A 28 3.22 -8.21 -4.51
N LYS A 29 2.92 -7.36 -5.49
CA LYS A 29 1.62 -6.67 -5.62
C LYS A 29 0.46 -7.65 -5.81
N ALA A 30 0.61 -8.63 -6.70
CA ALA A 30 -0.41 -9.66 -6.93
C ALA A 30 -0.67 -10.47 -5.66
N ARG A 31 0.39 -10.81 -4.92
CA ARG A 31 0.28 -11.56 -3.66
C ARG A 31 -0.38 -10.75 -2.55
N TRP A 32 -0.03 -9.47 -2.43
CA TRP A 32 -0.68 -8.56 -1.49
C TRP A 32 -2.19 -8.51 -1.73
N ASN A 33 -2.62 -8.38 -2.99
CA ASN A 33 -4.04 -8.41 -3.36
C ASN A 33 -4.72 -9.75 -3.03
N LYS A 34 -3.99 -10.87 -3.12
CA LYS A 34 -4.50 -12.18 -2.74
C LYS A 34 -4.65 -12.34 -1.22
N ILE A 35 -3.66 -11.89 -0.45
CA ILE A 35 -3.69 -11.83 1.02
C ILE A 35 -4.90 -11.02 1.49
N ALA A 36 -5.08 -9.85 0.90
CA ALA A 36 -6.23 -8.98 1.11
C ALA A 36 -7.57 -9.72 0.96
N ARG A 37 -7.75 -10.45 -0.16
CA ARG A 37 -8.96 -11.23 -0.39
C ARG A 37 -9.13 -12.38 0.61
N LEU A 38 -8.06 -13.14 0.88
CA LEU A 38 -8.10 -14.27 1.82
C LEU A 38 -8.36 -13.82 3.27
N TYR A 39 -7.84 -12.65 3.65
CA TYR A 39 -8.13 -12.03 4.94
C TYR A 39 -9.60 -11.69 5.09
N LYS A 40 -10.22 -11.16 4.03
CA LYS A 40 -11.66 -10.93 3.96
C LYS A 40 -12.44 -12.24 4.13
N GLU A 41 -12.15 -13.26 3.32
CA GLU A 41 -12.78 -14.60 3.38
C GLU A 41 -12.65 -15.20 4.80
N ALA A 42 -11.44 -15.15 5.39
CA ALA A 42 -11.18 -15.63 6.74
C ALA A 42 -11.95 -14.87 7.84
N LYS A 43 -12.39 -13.63 7.59
CA LYS A 43 -13.21 -12.85 8.53
C LYS A 43 -14.72 -12.97 8.28
N SER A 44 -15.15 -13.10 7.03
CA SER A 44 -16.56 -13.04 6.66
C SER A 44 -17.24 -14.38 6.49
N ASP A 45 -16.50 -15.47 6.30
CA ASP A 45 -17.11 -16.76 5.95
C ASP A 45 -17.92 -17.35 7.12
N LEU A 46 -19.16 -17.70 6.83
CA LEU A 46 -20.14 -18.22 7.80
C LEU A 46 -19.85 -19.66 8.22
N LEU A 47 -19.20 -20.44 7.35
CA LEU A 47 -18.85 -21.83 7.60
C LEU A 47 -17.43 -21.89 8.19
N THR A 48 -17.30 -22.55 9.34
CA THR A 48 -16.01 -22.71 10.02
C THR A 48 -14.96 -23.40 9.16
N THR A 49 -15.37 -24.36 8.33
CA THR A 49 -14.47 -25.06 7.40
C THR A 49 -13.89 -24.15 6.32
N ASP A 50 -14.69 -23.25 5.78
CA ASP A 50 -14.26 -22.30 4.74
C ASP A 50 -13.36 -21.24 5.36
N ARG A 51 -13.70 -20.78 6.57
CA ARG A 51 -12.89 -19.87 7.38
C ARG A 51 -11.51 -20.44 7.71
N ASP A 52 -11.45 -21.70 8.13
CA ASP A 52 -10.20 -22.39 8.44
C ASP A 52 -9.36 -22.58 7.16
N GLY A 53 -10.01 -22.90 6.04
CA GLY A 53 -9.37 -22.98 4.72
C GLY A 53 -8.76 -21.66 4.27
N ALA A 54 -9.52 -20.56 4.38
CA ALA A 54 -9.06 -19.21 4.08
C ALA A 54 -7.93 -18.78 5.02
N THR A 55 -8.03 -19.08 6.31
CA THR A 55 -6.99 -18.76 7.31
C THR A 55 -5.68 -19.50 7.03
N ASN A 56 -5.74 -20.78 6.68
CA ASN A 56 -4.54 -21.55 6.31
C ASN A 56 -3.91 -21.03 5.02
N SER A 57 -4.75 -20.73 4.02
CA SER A 57 -4.29 -20.13 2.76
C SER A 57 -3.64 -18.77 2.98
N LEU A 58 -4.24 -17.95 3.84
CA LEU A 58 -3.72 -16.64 4.23
C LEU A 58 -2.36 -16.73 4.90
N LYS A 59 -2.18 -17.67 5.85
CA LYS A 59 -0.87 -17.91 6.49
C LYS A 59 0.20 -18.28 5.47
N ALA A 60 -0.12 -19.15 4.52
CA ALA A 60 0.80 -19.55 3.46
C ALA A 60 1.15 -18.37 2.52
N GLU A 61 0.16 -17.55 2.14
CA GLU A 61 0.42 -16.37 1.31
C GLU A 61 1.24 -15.30 2.03
N LEU A 62 1.04 -15.09 3.33
CA LEU A 62 1.87 -14.18 4.12
C LEU A 62 3.33 -14.64 4.18
N GLU A 63 3.57 -15.94 4.36
CA GLU A 63 4.93 -16.51 4.33
C GLU A 63 5.57 -16.38 2.95
N MET A 64 4.82 -16.67 1.88
CA MET A 64 5.32 -16.46 0.51
C MET A 64 5.61 -14.99 0.21
N LEU A 65 4.83 -14.05 0.76
CA LEU A 65 5.08 -12.62 0.61
C LEU A 65 6.36 -12.19 1.32
N GLU A 66 6.58 -12.66 2.55
CA GLU A 66 7.83 -12.39 3.28
C GLU A 66 9.05 -12.88 2.47
N ASN A 67 8.96 -14.08 1.90
CA ASN A 67 10.00 -14.61 1.02
C ASN A 67 10.18 -13.76 -0.24
N ASP A 68 9.10 -13.32 -0.88
CA ASP A 68 9.16 -12.44 -2.04
C ASP A 68 9.83 -11.08 -1.72
N LEU A 69 9.55 -10.51 -0.54
CA LEU A 69 10.20 -9.28 -0.06
C LEU A 69 11.69 -9.49 0.21
N VAL A 70 12.07 -10.64 0.80
CA VAL A 70 13.47 -11.00 1.02
C VAL A 70 14.21 -11.19 -0.31
N GLU A 71 13.61 -11.87 -1.29
CA GLU A 71 14.18 -12.02 -2.63
C GLU A 71 14.36 -10.66 -3.31
N TYR A 72 13.34 -9.82 -3.29
CA TYR A 72 13.39 -8.47 -3.86
C TYR A 72 14.49 -7.62 -3.20
N ARG A 73 14.60 -7.69 -1.87
CA ARG A 73 15.66 -7.02 -1.10
C ARG A 73 17.06 -7.57 -1.46
N ASN A 74 17.20 -8.86 -1.68
CA ASN A 74 18.48 -9.46 -2.06
C ASN A 74 18.92 -9.01 -3.45
N ILE A 75 18.00 -8.96 -4.42
CA ILE A 75 18.28 -8.46 -5.77
C ILE A 75 18.73 -7.00 -5.71
N THR A 76 17.97 -6.16 -5.01
CA THR A 76 18.27 -4.72 -4.89
C THR A 76 19.59 -4.48 -4.16
N ARG A 77 19.85 -5.15 -3.03
CA ARG A 77 21.15 -5.05 -2.32
C ARG A 77 22.34 -5.59 -3.12
N GLY A 78 22.09 -6.47 -4.10
CA GLY A 78 23.10 -6.99 -5.02
C GLY A 78 23.51 -6.01 -6.11
N MET A 79 22.78 -4.90 -6.29
CA MET A 79 23.09 -3.88 -7.28
C MET A 79 24.21 -2.96 -6.80
N ASP A 80 25.18 -2.68 -7.68
CA ASP A 80 26.15 -1.61 -7.42
C ASP A 80 25.45 -0.26 -7.56
N ILE A 81 25.48 0.51 -6.48
CA ILE A 81 24.91 1.85 -6.46
C ILE A 81 25.54 2.79 -7.48
N THR A 82 26.79 2.53 -7.87
CA THR A 82 27.52 3.26 -8.90
C THR A 82 26.90 3.00 -10.27
N ASP A 83 26.54 1.76 -10.57
CA ASP A 83 25.91 1.40 -11.84
C ASP A 83 24.50 2.03 -11.94
N VAL A 84 23.75 2.07 -10.84
CA VAL A 84 22.47 2.80 -10.78
C VAL A 84 22.67 4.31 -10.94
N ALA A 85 23.75 4.87 -10.37
CA ALA A 85 24.10 6.27 -10.57
C ALA A 85 24.46 6.57 -12.05
N GLU A 86 25.08 5.65 -12.78
CA GLU A 86 25.39 5.83 -14.21
C GLU A 86 24.13 6.03 -15.07
N ILE A 87 23.01 5.41 -14.70
CA ILE A 87 21.70 5.66 -15.33
C ILE A 87 21.34 7.15 -15.21
N TYR A 88 21.49 7.72 -14.01
CA TYR A 88 21.24 9.14 -13.77
C TYR A 88 22.26 10.05 -14.46
N VAL A 89 23.52 9.63 -14.58
CA VAL A 89 24.54 10.38 -15.34
C VAL A 89 24.16 10.44 -16.82
N THR A 90 23.70 9.33 -17.40
CA THR A 90 23.21 9.26 -18.78
C THR A 90 22.01 10.16 -19.00
N ALA A 91 21.17 10.35 -17.97
CA ALA A 91 20.08 11.33 -17.95
C ALA A 91 20.54 12.79 -17.71
N GLY A 92 21.85 13.06 -17.76
CA GLY A 92 22.43 14.41 -17.68
C GLY A 92 22.78 14.88 -16.27
N LYS A 93 22.75 14.01 -15.25
CA LYS A 93 23.14 14.40 -13.88
C LYS A 93 24.67 14.35 -13.70
N SER A 94 25.22 15.20 -12.83
CA SER A 94 26.63 15.07 -12.43
C SER A 94 26.84 13.80 -11.61
N LEU A 95 28.01 13.17 -11.70
CA LEU A 95 28.30 11.90 -11.00
C LEU A 95 28.05 11.97 -9.49
N TYR A 96 28.51 13.05 -8.83
CA TYR A 96 28.28 13.27 -7.40
C TYR A 96 26.79 13.24 -7.06
N ARG A 97 25.97 13.90 -7.88
CA ARG A 97 24.53 14.05 -7.65
C ARG A 97 23.76 12.79 -8.00
N ALA A 98 24.10 12.15 -9.11
CA ALA A 98 23.58 10.84 -9.49
C ALA A 98 23.74 9.81 -8.37
N LEU A 99 24.90 9.81 -7.71
CA LEU A 99 25.18 8.91 -6.59
C LEU A 99 24.37 9.24 -5.33
N GLN A 100 24.02 10.51 -5.09
CA GLN A 100 23.11 10.88 -4.02
C GLN A 100 21.66 10.44 -4.30
N ILE A 101 21.20 10.61 -5.53
CA ILE A 101 19.85 10.19 -5.95
C ILE A 101 19.73 8.68 -5.80
N ALA A 102 20.68 7.91 -6.34
CA ALA A 102 20.69 6.46 -6.20
C ALA A 102 20.62 6.02 -4.73
N LYS A 103 21.41 6.64 -3.82
CA LYS A 103 21.32 6.39 -2.37
C LYS A 103 19.94 6.68 -1.79
N GLY A 104 19.34 7.80 -2.20
CA GLY A 104 17.98 8.16 -1.81
C GLY A 104 16.95 7.11 -2.23
N ASP A 105 17.04 6.64 -3.47
CA ASP A 105 16.11 5.63 -4.00
C ASP A 105 16.24 4.30 -3.26
N PHE A 106 17.46 3.83 -2.99
CA PHE A 106 17.69 2.62 -2.18
C PHE A 106 17.13 2.78 -0.76
N ALA A 107 17.31 3.93 -0.13
CA ALA A 107 16.78 4.20 1.21
C ALA A 107 15.24 4.25 1.22
N ASN A 108 14.64 4.93 0.24
CA ASN A 108 13.19 4.99 0.08
C ASN A 108 12.58 3.61 -0.18
N LEU A 109 13.27 2.79 -0.98
CA LEU A 109 12.85 1.43 -1.26
C LEU A 109 12.86 0.57 0.00
N GLU A 110 13.94 0.60 0.78
CA GLU A 110 14.03 -0.15 2.03
C GLU A 110 12.95 0.30 3.04
N ALA A 111 12.69 1.61 3.13
CA ALA A 111 11.60 2.15 3.94
C ALA A 111 10.23 1.62 3.47
N SER A 112 10.01 1.53 2.16
CA SER A 112 8.79 0.96 1.57
C SER A 112 8.59 -0.49 1.96
N LEU A 113 9.65 -1.31 1.82
CA LEU A 113 9.61 -2.73 2.17
C LEU A 113 9.29 -2.92 3.66
N LYS A 114 9.87 -2.08 4.53
CA LYS A 114 9.60 -2.12 5.97
C LYS A 114 8.13 -1.84 6.31
N VAL A 115 7.49 -0.89 5.63
CA VAL A 115 6.05 -0.63 5.81
C VAL A 115 5.22 -1.86 5.46
N ILE A 116 5.58 -2.59 4.40
CA ILE A 116 4.89 -3.82 4.03
C ILE A 116 5.09 -4.90 5.11
N GLU A 117 6.30 -5.07 5.62
CA GLU A 117 6.61 -6.01 6.72
C GLU A 117 5.80 -5.70 7.99
N GLU A 118 5.68 -4.43 8.36
CA GLU A 118 4.86 -3.99 9.49
C GLU A 118 3.38 -4.35 9.29
N ARG A 119 2.86 -4.22 8.07
CA ARG A 119 1.48 -4.65 7.75
C ARG A 119 1.32 -6.16 7.78
N ILE A 120 2.28 -6.93 7.27
CA ILE A 120 2.27 -8.40 7.37
C ILE A 120 2.19 -8.82 8.84
N ALA A 121 2.99 -8.19 9.70
CA ALA A 121 2.96 -8.44 11.14
C ALA A 121 1.59 -8.11 11.75
N GLY A 122 0.96 -7.00 11.34
CA GLY A 122 -0.40 -6.64 11.74
C GLY A 122 -1.43 -7.70 11.33
N VAL A 123 -1.43 -8.10 10.06
CA VAL A 123 -2.34 -9.14 9.56
C VAL A 123 -2.13 -10.47 10.28
N ARG A 124 -0.88 -10.87 10.56
CA ARG A 124 -0.58 -12.08 11.35
C ARG A 124 -1.13 -11.99 12.77
N ALA A 125 -0.96 -10.84 13.43
CA ALA A 125 -1.47 -10.63 14.78
C ALA A 125 -2.98 -10.80 14.82
N ASP A 126 -3.70 -10.22 13.86
CA ASP A 126 -5.16 -10.33 13.77
C ASP A 126 -5.63 -11.78 13.60
N ILE A 127 -4.94 -12.58 12.79
CA ILE A 127 -5.25 -14.01 12.60
C ILE A 127 -5.09 -14.79 13.91
N VAL A 128 -4.03 -14.50 14.68
CA VAL A 128 -3.75 -15.18 15.96
C VAL A 128 -4.71 -14.72 17.05
N SER A 129 -5.10 -13.44 17.02
CA SER A 129 -5.96 -12.83 18.02
C SER A 129 -7.46 -13.06 17.80
N SER A 130 -7.91 -13.59 16.66
CA SER A 130 -9.34 -13.87 16.42
C SER A 130 -9.85 -14.97 17.36
N PRO A 131 -10.70 -14.67 18.37
CA PRO A 131 -11.30 -15.68 19.24
C PRO A 131 -12.39 -16.46 18.51
N CYS A 132 -12.78 -17.62 19.06
CA CYS A 132 -13.87 -18.45 18.56
C CYS A 132 -15.19 -17.67 18.40
N PRO A 133 -16.05 -18.02 17.43
CA PRO A 133 -17.07 -17.11 16.88
C PRO A 133 -18.40 -17.05 17.65
N CYS A 134 -18.50 -17.58 18.87
CA CYS A 134 -19.82 -17.82 19.45
C CYS A 134 -20.56 -16.56 19.94
N ASP A 135 -19.88 -15.43 20.23
CA ASP A 135 -20.54 -14.31 20.95
C ASP A 135 -20.25 -12.86 20.49
N HIS A 136 -19.44 -12.61 19.45
CA HIS A 136 -18.86 -11.25 19.28
C HIS A 136 -19.00 -10.57 17.89
N VAL A 137 -19.96 -10.95 17.04
CA VAL A 137 -20.17 -10.30 15.72
C VAL A 137 -20.32 -8.77 15.85
N THR A 138 -20.93 -8.28 16.93
CA THR A 138 -21.14 -6.85 17.18
C THR A 138 -19.91 -6.11 17.71
N GLU A 139 -18.99 -6.77 18.41
CA GLU A 139 -17.74 -6.12 18.89
C GLU A 139 -16.72 -5.98 17.76
N ASN A 140 -16.76 -6.89 16.78
CA ASN A 140 -15.87 -6.83 15.61
C ASN A 140 -16.19 -5.64 14.70
N LEU A 141 -17.49 -5.29 14.54
CA LEU A 141 -17.87 -4.18 13.66
C LEU A 141 -17.44 -2.81 14.20
N GLU A 142 -17.47 -2.60 15.52
CA GLU A 142 -17.00 -1.35 16.13
C GLU A 142 -15.51 -1.11 15.84
N HIS A 143 -14.70 -2.16 15.97
CA HIS A 143 -13.28 -2.12 15.66
C HIS A 143 -13.03 -1.85 14.17
N ILE A 144 -13.73 -2.56 13.26
CA ILE A 144 -13.59 -2.37 11.81
C ILE A 144 -13.98 -0.94 11.43
N LEU A 145 -15.10 -0.40 11.92
CA LEU A 145 -15.55 0.95 11.60
C LEU A 145 -14.59 2.02 12.14
N THR A 146 -14.01 1.81 13.32
CA THR A 146 -13.02 2.73 13.90
C THR A 146 -11.71 2.73 13.13
N GLU A 147 -11.23 1.54 12.74
CA GLU A 147 -10.03 1.40 11.92
C GLU A 147 -10.24 2.03 10.54
N LEU A 148 -11.40 1.80 9.92
CA LEU A 148 -11.78 2.42 8.65
C LEU A 148 -11.84 3.95 8.76
N ASP A 149 -12.35 4.50 9.86
CA ASP A 149 -12.36 5.95 10.15
C ASP A 149 -10.94 6.53 10.19
N LEU A 150 -10.00 5.84 10.85
CA LEU A 150 -8.60 6.25 10.95
C LEU A 150 -7.85 6.14 9.62
N GLN A 151 -8.08 5.06 8.86
CA GLN A 151 -7.46 4.86 7.55
C GLN A 151 -7.94 5.91 6.55
N VAL A 152 -9.24 6.22 6.53
CA VAL A 152 -9.79 7.28 5.66
C VAL A 152 -9.17 8.62 6.00
N ASP A 153 -9.01 8.98 7.28
CA ASP A 153 -8.32 10.21 7.68
C ASP A 153 -6.87 10.25 7.18
N ARG A 154 -6.14 9.13 7.28
CA ARG A 154 -4.76 9.02 6.79
C ARG A 154 -4.70 9.24 5.28
N VAL A 155 -5.59 8.62 4.51
CA VAL A 155 -5.65 8.77 3.05
C VAL A 155 -6.03 10.19 2.66
N LEU A 156 -7.00 10.81 3.33
CA LEU A 156 -7.36 12.20 3.11
C LEU A 156 -6.19 13.15 3.39
N ALA A 157 -5.46 12.94 4.48
CA ALA A 157 -4.25 13.71 4.80
C ALA A 157 -3.15 13.51 3.75
N SER A 158 -2.92 12.27 3.31
CA SER A 158 -1.96 11.93 2.25
C SER A 158 -2.33 12.59 0.92
N LEU A 159 -3.61 12.65 0.54
CA LEU A 159 -4.07 13.37 -0.65
C LEU A 159 -3.80 14.88 -0.57
N ILE A 160 -3.99 15.49 0.60
CA ILE A 160 -3.66 16.91 0.82
C ILE A 160 -2.15 17.14 0.67
N LEU A 161 -1.34 16.26 1.26
CA LEU A 161 0.10 16.31 1.15
C LEU A 161 0.54 16.16 -0.30
N LEU A 162 0.05 15.14 -1.02
CA LEU A 162 0.34 14.90 -2.43
C LEU A 162 -0.02 16.10 -3.31
N ARG A 163 -1.15 16.76 -3.06
CA ARG A 163 -1.53 17.99 -3.78
C ARG A 163 -0.57 19.14 -3.50
N SER A 164 -0.16 19.32 -2.24
CA SER A 164 0.85 20.33 -1.87
C SER A 164 2.20 20.03 -2.52
N MET A 165 2.56 18.75 -2.58
CA MET A 165 3.76 18.27 -3.25
C MET A 165 3.71 18.53 -4.76
N ASP A 166 2.63 18.15 -5.44
CA ASP A 166 2.42 18.42 -6.87
C ASP A 166 2.55 19.91 -7.21
N GLN A 167 1.94 20.78 -6.38
CA GLN A 167 2.08 22.23 -6.56
C GLN A 167 3.52 22.71 -6.37
N LYS A 168 4.26 22.16 -5.39
CA LYS A 168 5.68 22.50 -5.21
C LYS A 168 6.50 22.00 -6.39
N TYR A 169 6.29 20.76 -6.82
CA TYR A 169 6.94 20.12 -7.96
C TYR A 169 6.85 20.98 -9.24
N ALA A 170 5.67 21.53 -9.52
CA ALA A 170 5.46 22.41 -10.67
C ALA A 170 6.30 23.70 -10.65
N ASN A 171 6.72 24.16 -9.46
CA ASN A 171 7.48 25.40 -9.28
C ASN A 171 8.99 25.17 -9.11
N ILE A 172 9.45 23.92 -9.06
CA ILE A 172 10.88 23.61 -8.97
C ILE A 172 11.53 23.88 -10.33
N ALA A 173 12.43 24.87 -10.37
CA ALA A 173 13.20 25.21 -11.57
C ALA A 173 14.42 24.29 -11.76
N ASP A 174 15.00 23.78 -10.66
CA ASP A 174 16.12 22.84 -10.73
C ASP A 174 15.63 21.45 -11.12
N GLU A 175 15.98 21.00 -12.33
CA GLU A 175 15.56 19.70 -12.86
C GLU A 175 16.03 18.51 -12.00
N ILE A 176 16.97 18.71 -11.07
CA ILE A 176 17.45 17.64 -10.19
C ILE A 176 16.62 17.54 -8.92
N GLU A 177 16.43 18.66 -8.22
CA GLU A 177 15.48 18.77 -7.12
C GLU A 177 14.10 18.29 -7.59
N LYS A 178 13.72 18.61 -8.83
CA LYS A 178 12.47 18.14 -9.45
C LYS A 178 12.43 16.61 -9.56
N CYS A 179 13.48 15.96 -10.08
CA CYS A 179 13.55 14.49 -10.13
C CYS A 179 13.46 13.84 -8.75
N GLU A 180 14.19 14.34 -7.75
CA GLU A 180 14.13 13.81 -6.38
C GLU A 180 12.73 13.95 -5.79
N TYR A 181 12.12 15.12 -6.00
CA TYR A 181 10.77 15.41 -5.55
C TYR A 181 9.72 14.51 -6.23
N ALA A 182 9.89 14.19 -7.51
CA ALA A 182 9.06 13.20 -8.20
C ALA A 182 9.17 11.80 -7.57
N GLY A 183 10.37 11.40 -7.14
CA GLY A 183 10.57 10.14 -6.41
C GLY A 183 9.76 10.08 -5.12
N VAL A 184 9.79 11.15 -4.32
CA VAL A 184 8.98 11.24 -3.09
C VAL A 184 7.48 11.22 -3.39
N ILE A 185 7.03 11.90 -4.45
CA ILE A 185 5.62 11.86 -4.89
C ILE A 185 5.22 10.42 -5.25
N ARG A 186 6.01 9.71 -6.06
CA ARG A 186 5.72 8.31 -6.44
C ARG A 186 5.64 7.40 -5.23
N PHE A 187 6.58 7.53 -4.29
CA PHE A 187 6.54 6.76 -3.04
C PHE A 187 5.24 7.01 -2.26
N GLN A 188 4.85 8.28 -2.11
CA GLN A 188 3.61 8.62 -1.41
C GLN A 188 2.35 8.13 -2.15
N VAL A 189 2.36 8.13 -3.49
CA VAL A 189 1.28 7.51 -4.28
C VAL A 189 1.21 6.01 -4.02
N SER A 190 2.34 5.29 -3.98
CA SER A 190 2.33 3.85 -3.66
C SER A 190 1.80 3.56 -2.25
N VAL A 191 2.17 4.36 -1.25
CA VAL A 191 1.61 4.24 0.11
C VAL A 191 0.10 4.48 0.10
N LEU A 192 -0.36 5.51 -0.61
CA LEU A 192 -1.77 5.82 -0.77
C LEU A 192 -2.55 4.68 -1.44
N GLU A 193 -2.01 4.10 -2.51
CA GLU A 193 -2.62 2.94 -3.20
C GLU A 193 -2.76 1.74 -2.26
N MET A 194 -1.74 1.49 -1.42
CA MET A 194 -1.80 0.43 -0.41
C MET A 194 -2.88 0.73 0.65
N ASP A 195 -2.96 1.95 1.16
CA ASP A 195 -4.01 2.35 2.12
C ASP A 195 -5.41 2.25 1.51
N LEU A 196 -5.62 2.72 0.28
CA LEU A 196 -6.88 2.59 -0.44
C LEU A 196 -7.27 1.12 -0.67
N GLY A 197 -6.28 0.26 -0.90
CA GLY A 197 -6.47 -1.18 -0.98
C GLY A 197 -7.04 -1.74 0.32
N VAL A 198 -6.51 -1.34 1.48
CA VAL A 198 -7.02 -1.78 2.80
C VAL A 198 -8.41 -1.23 3.07
N ILE A 199 -8.64 0.07 2.88
CA ILE A 199 -9.96 0.71 3.05
C ILE A 199 -11.01 -0.02 2.22
N LYS A 200 -10.70 -0.37 0.97
CA LYS A 200 -11.64 -1.08 0.11
C LYS A 200 -12.03 -2.44 0.70
N LEU A 201 -11.08 -3.18 1.26
CA LEU A 201 -11.35 -4.49 1.85
C LEU A 201 -12.21 -4.38 3.10
N ASP A 202 -11.86 -3.44 3.98
CA ASP A 202 -12.59 -3.20 5.22
C ASP A 202 -14.01 -2.69 4.92
N ALA A 203 -14.17 -1.80 3.95
CA ALA A 203 -15.47 -1.32 3.50
C ALA A 203 -16.33 -2.45 2.90
N GLU A 204 -15.74 -3.42 2.20
CA GLU A 204 -16.49 -4.56 1.66
C GLU A 204 -16.93 -5.58 2.74
N LEU A 205 -16.33 -5.56 3.94
CA LEU A 205 -16.79 -6.34 5.10
C LEU A 205 -17.98 -5.68 5.81
N VAL A 206 -18.14 -4.37 5.61
CA VAL A 206 -19.19 -3.58 6.23
C VAL A 206 -20.42 -3.56 5.31
N THR A 207 -21.48 -4.26 5.70
CA THR A 207 -22.75 -4.26 4.97
C THR A 207 -23.76 -3.34 5.62
N ASP A 208 -24.66 -2.73 4.83
CA ASP A 208 -25.75 -1.89 5.34
C ASP A 208 -26.60 -2.64 6.39
N LYS A 209 -26.84 -3.93 6.14
CA LYS A 209 -27.55 -4.81 7.08
C LYS A 209 -26.76 -4.96 8.38
N GLY A 210 -25.47 -5.25 8.30
CA GLY A 210 -24.60 -5.40 9.47
C GLY A 210 -24.49 -4.11 10.29
N ILE A 211 -24.38 -2.95 9.64
CA ILE A 211 -24.41 -1.64 10.32
C ILE A 211 -25.76 -1.45 11.02
N SER A 212 -26.88 -1.69 10.34
CA SER A 212 -28.21 -1.53 10.91
C SER A 212 -28.41 -2.43 12.13
N GLU A 213 -28.07 -3.71 12.03
CA GLU A 213 -28.16 -4.68 13.13
C GLU A 213 -27.25 -4.27 14.29
N TRP A 214 -26.04 -3.78 14.03
CA TRP A 214 -25.12 -3.30 15.06
C TRP A 214 -25.63 -2.04 15.77
N VAL A 215 -26.16 -1.06 15.04
CA VAL A 215 -26.74 0.15 15.60
C VAL A 215 -27.97 -0.17 16.46
N GLN A 216 -28.87 -1.03 15.96
CA GLN A 216 -30.11 -1.39 16.67
C GLN A 216 -29.92 -2.44 17.76
N GLY A 217 -28.81 -3.18 17.75
CA GLY A 217 -28.55 -4.27 18.69
C GLY A 217 -28.28 -3.84 20.13
N THR A 218 -28.18 -2.53 20.41
CA THR A 218 -28.02 -2.00 21.77
C THR A 218 -29.35 -1.45 22.31
N THR A 219 -29.62 -1.72 23.59
CA THR A 219 -30.79 -1.17 24.31
C THR A 219 -30.51 0.21 24.91
N SER A 220 -29.24 0.63 24.95
CA SER A 220 -28.83 1.93 25.49
C SER A 220 -28.91 3.02 24.41
N GLY A 221 -29.76 4.03 24.63
CA GLY A 221 -29.92 5.16 23.72
C GLY A 221 -28.61 5.93 23.48
N ALA A 222 -27.80 6.13 24.51
CA ALA A 222 -26.51 6.83 24.38
C ALA A 222 -25.47 6.03 23.57
N VAL A 223 -25.49 4.70 23.66
CA VAL A 223 -24.61 3.85 22.83
C VAL A 223 -25.10 3.88 21.39
N LYS A 224 -26.41 3.79 21.17
CA LYS A 224 -27.01 3.89 19.84
C LYS A 224 -26.66 5.21 19.15
N GLU A 225 -26.78 6.33 19.84
CA GLU A 225 -26.43 7.66 19.32
C GLU A 225 -24.95 7.74 18.91
N LYS A 226 -24.03 7.22 19.73
CA LYS A 226 -22.59 7.15 19.37
C LYS A 226 -22.32 6.29 18.14
N ARG A 227 -23.02 5.15 18.02
CA ARG A 227 -22.90 4.25 16.86
C ARG A 227 -23.41 4.93 15.58
N GLU A 228 -24.54 5.63 15.67
CA GLU A 228 -25.09 6.43 14.57
C GLU A 228 -24.15 7.57 14.17
N GLU A 229 -23.56 8.28 15.14
CA GLU A 229 -22.58 9.34 14.90
C GLU A 229 -21.34 8.82 14.16
N LEU A 230 -20.78 7.68 14.58
CA LEU A 230 -19.64 7.05 13.91
C LEU A 230 -19.94 6.71 12.46
N VAL A 231 -21.09 6.07 12.20
CA VAL A 231 -21.50 5.69 10.84
C VAL A 231 -21.69 6.92 9.96
N MET A 232 -22.43 7.94 10.44
CA MET A 232 -22.63 9.17 9.67
C MET A 232 -21.32 9.89 9.36
N ARG A 233 -20.41 9.99 10.34
CA ARG A 233 -19.10 10.61 10.17
C ARG A 233 -18.27 9.84 9.13
N LEU A 234 -18.23 8.52 9.22
CA LEU A 234 -17.46 7.68 8.31
C LEU A 234 -18.01 7.77 6.88
N SER A 235 -19.34 7.72 6.69
CA SER A 235 -19.97 7.91 5.38
C SER A 235 -19.58 9.25 4.76
N ALA A 236 -19.68 10.35 5.53
CA ALA A 236 -19.29 11.68 5.04
C ALA A 236 -17.80 11.76 4.64
N LYS A 237 -16.92 11.06 5.37
CA LYS A 237 -15.49 11.00 5.03
C LYS A 237 -15.23 10.16 3.78
N LEU A 238 -15.91 9.03 3.61
CA LEU A 238 -15.80 8.18 2.42
C LEU A 238 -16.30 8.91 1.16
N ASP A 239 -17.40 9.67 1.26
CA ASP A 239 -17.89 10.52 0.17
C ASP A 239 -16.85 11.58 -0.22
N ASN A 240 -16.30 12.30 0.76
CA ASN A 240 -15.23 13.29 0.54
C ASN A 240 -13.97 12.65 -0.07
N LEU A 241 -13.60 11.46 0.39
CA LEU A 241 -12.48 10.71 -0.18
C LEU A 241 -12.74 10.37 -1.65
N GLN A 242 -13.93 9.86 -1.97
CA GLN A 242 -14.33 9.53 -3.34
C GLN A 242 -14.27 10.77 -4.24
N ASP A 243 -14.82 11.90 -3.79
CA ASP A 243 -14.78 13.17 -4.53
C ASP A 243 -13.34 13.61 -4.82
N ARG A 244 -12.45 13.57 -3.81
CA ARG A 244 -11.04 13.93 -3.95
C ARG A 244 -10.27 13.01 -4.88
N LEU A 245 -10.54 11.70 -4.85
CA LEU A 245 -9.93 10.75 -5.79
C LEU A 245 -10.37 11.04 -7.23
N VAL A 246 -11.65 11.37 -7.45
CA VAL A 246 -12.17 11.77 -8.76
C VAL A 246 -11.51 13.06 -9.25
N GLU A 247 -11.37 14.07 -8.39
CA GLU A 247 -10.66 15.32 -8.72
C GLU A 247 -9.20 15.07 -9.11
N THR A 248 -8.51 14.21 -8.34
CA THR A 248 -7.09 13.88 -8.56
C THR A 248 -6.91 13.17 -9.91
N LYS A 249 -7.74 12.17 -10.19
CA LYS A 249 -7.71 11.42 -11.47
C LYS A 249 -8.03 12.29 -12.69
N LYS A 250 -8.87 13.33 -12.55
CA LYS A 250 -9.15 14.28 -13.64
C LYS A 250 -7.91 15.12 -14.00
N LYS A 251 -7.03 15.39 -13.04
CA LYS A 251 -5.80 16.15 -13.28
C LYS A 251 -4.70 15.33 -13.93
N GLU A 252 -4.61 14.03 -13.63
CA GLU A 252 -3.67 13.11 -14.28
C GLU A 252 -3.88 12.96 -15.79
N ARG A 253 -5.07 13.26 -16.33
CA ARG A 253 -5.33 13.22 -17.79
C ARG A 253 -4.58 14.28 -18.61
N TRP A 254 -3.81 15.18 -17.98
CA TRP A 254 -3.08 16.26 -18.63
C TRP A 254 -1.56 16.14 -18.51
N LEU A 255 -1.05 15.07 -17.88
CA LEU A 255 0.35 14.65 -17.89
C LEU A 255 0.53 13.49 -18.87
#